data_AF-A0A9C7RKH3-F1
#
_entry.id   AF-A0A9C7RKH3-F1
#
_cell.length_a   1.000
_cell.length_b   1.000
_cell.length_c   1.000
_cell.angle_alpha   90.00
_cell.angle_beta   90.00
_cell.angle_gamma   90.00
#
_symmetry.space_group_name_H-M   'P 1'
#
loop_
_entity.id
_entity.type
_entity.pdbx_description
1 polymer ?
#
loop_
_entity_poly.entity_id
_entity_poly.type
_entity_poly.pdbx_seq_one_letter_code
_entity_poly.pdbx_strand_id
1 'polypeptide(L)'
;VGGLEETGILKKLAEHLVVISMGSFKLAEILILNVSGIASAFVDNIPYTATMIPIIKKLPDVHPSLFSNLHPLWWALSLGACLGGNGTPIGASANVVALALLKRFTKREISFIEFMKVGIVVLIVSFTISSVYMVLRY
;
A
#
# COMPACT_ATOMS: atom_id res chain seq x y z
N VAL A 1 -8.21 15.57 -7.89
CA VAL A 1 -8.88 15.02 -6.69
C VAL A 1 -10.31 15.55 -6.56
N GLY A 2 -10.57 16.86 -6.67
CA GLY A 2 -11.94 17.43 -6.57
C GLY A 2 -13.00 16.83 -7.51
N GLY A 3 -12.66 16.45 -8.75
CA GLY A 3 -13.63 15.83 -9.67
C GLY A 3 -14.10 14.41 -9.28
N LEU A 4 -13.32 13.65 -8.49
CA LEU A 4 -13.76 12.32 -8.01
C LEU A 4 -14.67 12.42 -6.77
N GLU A 5 -14.61 13.55 -6.07
CA GLU A 5 -15.39 13.79 -4.85
C GLU A 5 -16.85 14.10 -5.18
N GLU A 6 -17.08 14.90 -6.24
CA GLU A 6 -18.40 15.24 -6.79
C GLU A 6 -19.15 14.04 -7.43
N THR A 7 -18.43 12.99 -7.82
CA THR A 7 -19.04 11.81 -8.49
C THR A 7 -19.50 10.73 -7.52
N GLY A 8 -19.23 10.87 -6.22
CA GLY A 8 -19.56 9.87 -5.20
C GLY A 8 -18.72 8.59 -5.28
N ILE A 9 -17.74 8.51 -6.18
CA ILE A 9 -16.86 7.34 -6.35
C ILE A 9 -16.08 7.04 -5.06
N LEU A 10 -15.59 8.07 -4.38
CA LEU A 10 -14.82 7.89 -3.13
C LEU A 10 -15.65 7.21 -2.04
N LYS A 11 -16.93 7.57 -1.93
CA LYS A 11 -17.86 6.94 -0.98
C LYS A 11 -18.10 5.47 -1.35
N LYS A 12 -18.31 5.15 -2.63
CA LYS A 12 -18.48 3.77 -3.09
C LYS A 12 -17.25 2.91 -2.82
N LEU A 13 -16.04 3.44 -3.01
CA LEU A 13 -14.79 2.73 -2.72
C LEU A 13 -14.64 2.48 -1.21
N ALA A 14 -14.98 3.46 -0.38
CA ALA A 14 -15.01 3.30 1.08
C ALA A 14 -16.03 2.23 1.50
N GLU A 15 -17.26 2.28 0.98
CA GLU A 15 -18.30 1.26 1.21
C GLU A 15 -17.82 -0.14 0.82
N HIS A 16 -17.17 -0.27 -0.34
CA HIS A 16 -16.63 -1.54 -0.80
C HIS A 16 -15.56 -2.09 0.16
N LEU A 17 -14.69 -1.22 0.68
CA LEU A 17 -13.70 -1.59 1.69
C LEU A 17 -14.37 -2.10 2.98
N VAL A 18 -15.44 -1.47 3.44
CA VAL A 18 -16.21 -1.93 4.61
C VAL A 18 -16.84 -3.31 4.36
N VAL A 19 -17.39 -3.53 3.18
CA VAL A 19 -18.00 -4.82 2.81
C VAL A 19 -16.95 -5.94 2.77
N ILE A 20 -15.81 -5.73 2.13
CA ILE A 20 -14.75 -6.75 2.04
C ILE A 20 -14.11 -7.02 3.41
N SER A 21 -14.00 -5.98 4.25
CA SER A 21 -13.57 -6.14 5.64
C SER A 21 -14.64 -6.76 6.55
N MET A 22 -15.81 -7.12 6.01
CA MET A 22 -16.93 -7.71 6.76
C MET A 22 -17.36 -6.85 7.96
N GLY A 23 -17.20 -5.53 7.87
CA GLY A 23 -17.47 -4.61 8.98
C GLY A 23 -16.49 -4.71 10.15
N SER A 24 -15.33 -5.34 9.97
CA SER A 24 -14.28 -5.43 11.00
C SER A 24 -13.18 -4.40 10.76
N PHE A 25 -12.93 -3.56 11.77
CA PHE A 25 -11.85 -2.58 11.71
C PHE A 25 -10.48 -3.26 11.52
N LYS A 26 -10.24 -4.38 12.22
CA LYS A 26 -8.96 -5.08 12.11
C LYS A 26 -8.75 -5.72 10.75
N LEU A 27 -9.82 -6.24 10.14
CA LEU A 27 -9.74 -6.73 8.76
C LEU A 27 -9.51 -5.59 7.77
N ALA A 28 -10.15 -4.42 7.96
CA ALA A 28 -9.92 -3.24 7.13
C ALA A 28 -8.45 -2.78 7.20
N GLU A 29 -7.86 -2.77 8.39
CA GLU A 29 -6.45 -2.45 8.62
C GLU A 29 -5.51 -3.42 7.89
N ILE A 30 -5.71 -4.73 8.06
CA ILE A 30 -4.91 -5.77 7.39
C ILE A 30 -5.10 -5.71 5.87
N LEU A 31 -6.32 -5.46 5.38
CA LEU A 31 -6.60 -5.30 3.96
C LEU A 31 -5.88 -4.10 3.38
N ILE A 32 -5.92 -2.94 4.04
CA ILE A 32 -5.19 -1.76 3.59
C ILE A 32 -3.69 -2.08 3.53
N LEU A 33 -3.11 -2.65 4.58
CA LEU A 33 -1.69 -3.02 4.58
C LEU A 33 -1.31 -3.90 3.38
N ASN A 34 -2.05 -4.98 3.14
CA ASN A 34 -1.71 -5.95 2.09
C ASN A 34 -2.02 -5.44 0.68
N VAL A 35 -3.17 -4.81 0.47
CA VAL A 35 -3.54 -4.25 -0.84
C VAL A 35 -2.62 -3.10 -1.21
N SER A 36 -2.30 -2.22 -0.26
CA SER A 36 -1.31 -1.17 -0.46
C SER A 36 0.04 -1.74 -0.80
N GLY A 37 0.45 -2.76 -0.08
CA GLY A 37 1.64 -3.52 -0.36
C GLY A 37 1.75 -4.04 -1.80
N ILE A 38 0.74 -4.79 -2.24
CA ILE A 38 0.73 -5.40 -3.57
C ILE A 38 0.61 -4.33 -4.66
N ALA A 39 -0.27 -3.35 -4.49
CA ALA A 39 -0.47 -2.29 -5.47
C ALA A 39 0.80 -1.44 -5.64
N SER A 40 1.45 -1.08 -4.52
CA SER A 40 2.67 -0.27 -4.54
C SER A 40 3.87 -1.02 -5.11
N ALA A 41 3.81 -2.35 -5.20
CA ALA A 41 4.82 -3.12 -5.92
C ALA A 41 4.85 -2.77 -7.43
N PHE A 42 3.77 -2.21 -7.99
CA PHE A 42 3.68 -1.85 -9.41
C PHE A 42 3.49 -0.35 -9.65
N VAL A 43 2.96 0.38 -8.66
CA VAL A 43 2.68 1.81 -8.71
C VAL A 43 3.54 2.51 -7.68
N ASP A 44 4.18 3.63 -8.03
CA ASP A 44 4.98 4.37 -7.05
C ASP A 44 4.15 4.75 -5.82
N ASN A 45 4.82 4.71 -4.65
CA ASN A 45 4.19 4.90 -3.35
C ASN A 45 3.49 6.27 -3.25
N ILE A 46 4.00 7.31 -3.92
CA ILE A 46 3.44 8.67 -3.86
C ILE A 46 2.05 8.73 -4.52
N PRO A 47 1.87 8.42 -5.81
CA PRO A 47 0.56 8.45 -6.44
C PRO A 47 -0.42 7.46 -5.80
N TYR A 48 0.06 6.27 -5.37
CA TYR A 48 -0.80 5.32 -4.67
C TYR A 48 -1.32 5.87 -3.33
N THR A 49 -0.45 6.47 -2.51
CA THR A 49 -0.87 7.06 -1.24
C THR A 49 -1.86 8.20 -1.46
N ALA A 50 -1.64 9.03 -2.48
CA ALA A 50 -2.52 10.14 -2.82
C ALA A 50 -3.95 9.70 -3.17
N THR A 51 -4.14 8.51 -3.75
CA THR A 51 -5.47 7.96 -4.04
C THR A 51 -6.14 7.32 -2.82
N MET A 52 -5.36 6.74 -1.90
CA MET A 52 -5.88 6.09 -0.70
C MET A 52 -6.28 7.06 0.41
N ILE A 53 -5.58 8.20 0.55
CA ILE A 53 -5.92 9.24 1.55
C ILE A 53 -7.41 9.62 1.51
N PRO A 54 -7.99 10.02 0.36
CA PRO A 54 -9.40 10.40 0.33
C PRO A 54 -10.33 9.21 0.64
N ILE A 55 -9.97 7.98 0.26
CA ILE A 55 -10.78 6.78 0.56
C ILE A 55 -10.83 6.53 2.07
N ILE A 56 -9.68 6.54 2.75
CA ILE A 56 -9.61 6.33 4.21
C ILE A 56 -10.37 7.45 4.95
N LYS A 57 -10.26 8.70 4.49
CA LYS A 57 -11.01 9.84 5.06
C LYS A 57 -12.53 9.71 4.90
N LYS A 58 -13.01 8.90 3.95
CA LYS A 58 -14.45 8.65 3.72
C LYS A 58 -15.01 7.47 4.52
N LEU A 59 -14.17 6.66 5.17
CA LEU A 59 -14.65 5.54 5.99
C LEU A 59 -15.55 5.96 7.18
N PRO A 60 -15.28 7.07 7.90
CA PRO A 60 -16.19 7.56 8.94
C PRO A 60 -17.57 7.96 8.40
N ASP A 61 -17.66 8.47 7.16
CA ASP A 61 -18.94 8.83 6.53
C ASP A 61 -19.82 7.58 6.26
N VAL A 62 -19.18 6.41 6.12
CA VAL A 62 -19.85 5.13 5.85
C VAL A 62 -20.19 4.40 7.14
N HIS A 63 -19.26 4.34 8.10
CA HIS A 63 -19.48 3.64 9.37
C HIS A 63 -18.81 4.40 10.55
N PRO A 64 -19.45 5.45 11.08
CA PRO A 64 -18.81 6.40 12.00
C PRO A 64 -18.26 5.78 13.28
N SER A 65 -19.00 4.83 13.88
CA SER A 65 -18.59 4.16 15.12
C SER A 65 -17.35 3.28 14.94
N LEU A 66 -17.29 2.55 13.82
CA LEU A 66 -16.21 1.62 13.50
C LEU A 66 -14.93 2.37 13.15
N PHE A 67 -15.03 3.45 12.38
CA PHE A 67 -13.89 4.23 11.89
C PHE A 67 -13.69 5.55 12.64
N SER A 68 -14.05 5.59 13.93
CA SER A 68 -13.88 6.76 14.80
C SER A 68 -12.42 7.15 15.02
N ASN A 69 -11.49 6.19 14.92
CA ASN A 69 -10.05 6.42 14.97
C ASN A 69 -9.36 5.83 13.73
N LEU A 70 -8.92 6.70 12.81
CA LEU A 70 -8.24 6.29 11.58
C LEU A 70 -6.73 6.06 11.76
N HIS A 71 -6.17 6.34 12.95
CA HIS A 71 -4.72 6.29 13.17
C HIS A 71 -4.08 4.94 12.80
N PRO A 72 -4.64 3.77 13.16
CA PRO A 72 -4.12 2.48 12.70
C PRO A 72 -4.14 2.34 11.18
N LEU A 73 -5.19 2.84 10.50
CA LEU A 73 -5.29 2.74 9.04
C LEU A 73 -4.21 3.57 8.32
N TRP A 74 -3.80 4.70 8.90
CA TRP A 74 -2.68 5.48 8.38
C TRP A 74 -1.35 4.75 8.46
N TRP A 75 -1.11 4.01 9.56
CA TRP A 75 0.06 3.16 9.69
C TRP A 75 0.02 1.97 8.74
N ALA A 76 -1.15 1.34 8.58
CA ALA A 76 -1.32 0.27 7.60
C ALA A 76 -1.01 0.74 6.17
N LEU A 77 -1.53 1.89 5.77
CA LEU A 77 -1.25 2.49 4.46
C LEU A 77 0.24 2.83 4.31
N SER A 78 0.84 3.48 5.31
CA SER A 78 2.25 3.88 5.26
C SER A 78 3.18 2.67 5.15
N LEU A 79 2.99 1.65 6.00
CA LEU A 79 3.79 0.43 5.96
C LEU A 79 3.58 -0.32 4.65
N GLY A 80 2.33 -0.47 4.20
CA GLY A 80 2.01 -1.17 2.96
C GLY A 80 2.61 -0.48 1.74
N ALA A 81 2.31 0.80 1.54
CA ALA A 81 2.80 1.57 0.40
C ALA A 81 4.34 1.63 0.38
N CYS A 82 4.97 1.98 1.50
CA CYS A 82 6.43 2.16 1.54
C CYS A 82 7.21 0.85 1.35
N LEU A 83 6.72 -0.26 1.90
CA LEU A 83 7.42 -1.54 1.82
C LEU A 83 7.07 -2.32 0.56
N GLY A 84 5.86 -2.10 0.00
CA GLY A 84 5.38 -2.75 -1.22
C GLY A 84 6.24 -2.46 -2.44
N GLY A 85 6.73 -1.22 -2.59
CA GLY A 85 7.58 -0.81 -3.70
C GLY A 85 8.87 -1.63 -3.88
N ASN A 86 9.29 -2.36 -2.85
CA ASN A 86 10.47 -3.25 -2.92
C ASN A 86 10.20 -4.56 -3.66
N GLY A 87 8.94 -4.90 -3.94
CA GLY A 87 8.56 -6.16 -4.59
C GLY A 87 9.01 -6.25 -6.05
N THR A 88 9.13 -5.12 -6.75
CA THR A 88 9.51 -5.10 -8.17
C THR A 88 10.50 -3.98 -8.52
N PRO A 89 11.21 -4.08 -9.66
CA PRO A 89 12.08 -3.02 -10.17
C PRO A 89 11.41 -1.66 -10.37
N ILE A 90 10.09 -1.64 -10.65
CA ILE A 90 9.36 -0.44 -11.04
C ILE A 90 8.52 0.14 -9.91
N GLY A 91 8.35 -0.60 -8.80
CA GLY A 91 7.52 -0.17 -7.67
C GLY A 91 8.05 1.07 -6.95
N ALA A 92 9.34 1.36 -7.08
CA ALA A 92 9.93 2.59 -6.56
C ALA A 92 10.93 3.19 -7.56
N SER A 93 10.90 4.52 -7.67
CA SER A 93 11.90 5.28 -8.44
C SER A 93 13.35 4.95 -8.03
N ALA A 94 13.59 4.69 -6.74
CA ALA A 94 14.91 4.28 -6.23
C ALA A 94 15.41 2.96 -6.86
N ASN A 95 14.53 1.98 -7.08
CA ASN A 95 14.88 0.70 -7.68
C ASN A 95 15.32 0.90 -9.14
N VAL A 96 14.55 1.70 -9.89
CA VAL A 96 14.86 2.05 -11.29
C VAL A 96 16.22 2.76 -11.39
N VAL A 97 16.46 3.75 -10.52
CA VAL A 97 17.73 4.48 -10.48
C VAL A 97 18.88 3.54 -10.11
N ALA A 98 18.73 2.69 -9.08
CA ALA A 98 19.76 1.75 -8.68
C ALA A 98 20.15 0.78 -9.82
N LEU A 99 19.17 0.23 -10.53
CA LEU A 99 19.39 -0.63 -11.69
C LEU A 99 20.07 0.11 -12.85
N ALA A 100 19.69 1.37 -13.10
CA ALA A 100 20.32 2.20 -14.12
C ALA A 100 21.80 2.49 -13.79
N LEU A 101 22.10 2.79 -12.52
CA LEU A 101 23.48 3.01 -12.06
C LEU A 101 24.30 1.71 -12.11
N LEU A 102 23.73 0.57 -11.71
CA LEU A 102 24.38 -0.73 -11.82
C LEU A 102 24.80 -1.02 -13.26
N LYS A 103 23.87 -0.87 -14.21
CA LYS A 103 24.13 -1.05 -15.65
C LYS A 103 25.21 -0.07 -16.14
N ARG A 104 25.16 1.19 -15.70
CA ARG A 104 26.12 2.22 -16.10
C ARG A 104 27.55 1.90 -15.66
N PHE A 105 27.75 1.53 -14.40
CA PHE A 105 29.09 1.39 -13.81
C PHE A 105 29.68 -0.02 -13.89
N THR A 106 28.85 -1.06 -13.88
CA THR A 106 29.33 -2.46 -13.85
C THR A 106 29.09 -3.21 -15.15
N LYS A 107 28.30 -2.64 -16.08
CA LYS A 107 27.79 -3.31 -17.29
C LYS A 107 26.93 -4.56 -17.02
N ARG A 108 26.63 -4.87 -15.75
CA ARG A 108 25.69 -5.93 -15.37
C ARG A 108 24.26 -5.44 -15.51
N GLU A 109 23.43 -6.26 -16.14
CA GLU A 109 21.99 -6.04 -16.20
C GLU A 109 21.29 -7.07 -15.34
N ILE A 110 20.47 -6.60 -14.41
CA ILE A 110 19.58 -7.45 -13.62
C ILE A 110 18.24 -7.47 -14.35
N SER A 111 17.78 -8.65 -14.72
CA SER A 111 16.47 -8.80 -15.35
C SER A 111 15.34 -8.53 -14.35
N PHE A 112 14.14 -8.24 -14.85
CA PHE A 112 12.96 -8.02 -14.00
C PHE A 112 12.71 -9.19 -13.03
N ILE A 113 12.79 -10.41 -13.54
CA ILE A 113 12.59 -11.64 -12.76
C ILE A 113 13.72 -11.84 -11.74
N GLU A 114 14.97 -11.54 -12.10
CA GLU A 114 16.11 -11.66 -11.18
C GLU A 114 15.95 -10.73 -9.97
N PHE A 115 15.53 -9.48 -10.18
CA PHE A 115 15.21 -8.57 -9.09
C PHE A 115 14.05 -9.11 -8.22
N MET A 116 12.95 -9.54 -8.85
CA MET A 116 11.77 -9.99 -8.11
C MET A 116 12.05 -11.22 -7.23
N LYS A 117 12.98 -12.11 -7.61
CA LYS A 117 13.36 -13.26 -6.77
C LYS A 117 13.79 -12.83 -5.37
N VAL A 118 14.49 -11.69 -5.27
CA VAL A 118 14.89 -11.10 -3.98
C VAL A 118 13.79 -10.17 -3.46
N GLY A 119 13.22 -9.33 -4.32
CA GLY A 119 12.21 -8.33 -3.96
C GLY A 119 10.96 -8.93 -3.31
N ILE A 120 10.46 -10.06 -3.82
CA ILE A 120 9.30 -10.75 -3.26
C ILE A 120 9.60 -11.30 -1.86
N VAL A 121 10.80 -11.83 -1.63
CA VAL A 121 11.19 -12.32 -0.30
C VAL A 121 11.24 -11.16 0.69
N VAL A 122 11.86 -10.04 0.30
CA VAL A 122 11.89 -8.81 1.11
C VAL A 122 10.47 -8.33 1.41
N LEU A 123 9.60 -8.28 0.40
CA LEU A 123 8.20 -7.86 0.53
C LEU A 123 7.43 -8.74 1.53
N ILE A 124 7.51 -10.07 1.39
CA ILE A 124 6.81 -11.02 2.29
C ILE A 124 7.30 -10.87 3.73
N VAL A 125 8.61 -10.80 3.95
CA VAL A 125 9.19 -10.63 5.29
C VAL A 125 8.76 -9.30 5.89
N SER A 126 8.86 -8.21 5.13
CA SER A 126 8.45 -6.88 5.56
C SER A 126 6.96 -6.82 5.92
N PHE A 127 6.08 -7.47 5.16
CA PHE A 127 4.64 -7.50 5.46
C PHE A 127 4.32 -8.36 6.66
N THR A 128 5.02 -9.48 6.83
CA THR A 128 4.84 -10.35 7.99
C THR A 128 5.19 -9.58 9.26
N ILE A 129 6.35 -8.91 9.28
CA ILE A 129 6.79 -8.08 10.41
C ILE A 129 5.81 -6.93 10.64
N SER A 130 5.39 -6.23 9.58
CA SER A 130 4.44 -5.12 9.69
C SER A 130 3.09 -5.58 10.22
N SER A 131 2.56 -6.70 9.73
CA SER A 131 1.28 -7.26 10.18
C SER A 131 1.34 -7.65 11.66
N VAL A 132 2.42 -8.28 12.10
CA VAL A 132 2.63 -8.63 13.51
C VAL A 132 2.74 -7.36 14.36
N TYR A 133 3.54 -6.37 13.94
CA TYR A 133 3.66 -5.10 14.65
C TYR A 133 2.30 -4.40 14.81
N MET A 134 1.53 -4.36 13.73
CA MET A 134 0.21 -3.73 13.70
C MET A 134 -0.77 -4.44 14.64
N VAL A 135 -0.77 -5.78 14.73
CA VAL A 135 -1.59 -6.54 15.68
C VAL A 135 -1.16 -6.35 17.13
N LEU A 136 0.15 -6.21 17.40
CA LEU A 136 0.66 -6.04 18.77
C LEU A 136 0.48 -4.62 19.30
N ARG A 137 0.58 -3.62 18.42
CA ARG A 137 0.54 -2.20 18.80
C ARG A 137 -0.87 -1.61 18.79
N TYR A 138 -1.76 -2.10 17.91
CA TYR A 138 -3.11 -1.58 17.66
C TYR A 138 -4.16 -2.69 17.75
#